data_AF-A0A914LF18-F1
#
_entry.id   AF-A0A914LF18-F1
#
_cell.length_a   1.000
_cell.length_b   1.000
_cell.length_c   1.000
_cell.angle_alpha   90.00
_cell.angle_beta   90.00
_cell.angle_gamma   90.00
#
_symmetry.space_group_name_H-M   'P 1'
#
loop_
_entity.id
_entity.type
_entity.pdbx_description
1 polymer ?
#
loop_
_entity_poly.entity_id
_entity_poly.type
_entity_poly.pdbx_seq_one_letter_code
_entity_poly.pdbx_strand_id
1 'polypeptide(L)'
;MIEGISSKERPKNLSIFGKSEKNSRKNGKSPTSCNGALSRLCKVSVDTMAITALPLDCWLKERLKNWVQLSGHQGTIVPASNHSLWKKQPQGSHTEAKAYSQIMLDPALKGVTPNFIREIQHRNEVFIEIQDLLAEFPDPSTRAIMDIKIGSRTFLESEVANKHKRVDLYKKMIELAPNEPTDQERQDEAITKLRYMQFRERKSSSATLGFRIEAAQLPGVPIQKNFKQIRTRLQVRRALRHFCGTDKVCKQLAKRLRHIRDSVEASSFFACHEIVGSSVLLIHDGGTNPTSNKEVKVGAWLIDFAKCHRIEGGGKLTHRRPWDLGNHEDGYLIGLDNLMELLEGNEEEEEGNDENNNNNEERINLKFNEEKEIINGK
;
A
#
# COMPACT_ATOMS: atom_id res chain seq x y z
N MET A 1 42.65 -39.26 -50.17
CA MET A 1 43.57 -39.04 -49.04
C MET A 1 42.71 -38.94 -47.80
N ILE A 2 42.46 -40.05 -47.09
CA ILE A 2 43.26 -40.59 -45.96
C ILE A 2 43.17 -39.60 -44.77
N GLU A 3 42.28 -39.83 -43.80
CA GLU A 3 42.52 -40.52 -42.51
C GLU A 3 43.63 -39.92 -41.62
N GLY A 4 43.27 -39.57 -40.38
CA GLY A 4 43.91 -40.16 -39.20
C GLY A 4 44.96 -39.38 -38.38
N ILE A 5 44.75 -39.44 -37.06
CA ILE A 5 45.76 -39.75 -36.00
C ILE A 5 46.43 -38.58 -35.22
N SER A 6 45.98 -38.47 -33.95
CA SER A 6 46.72 -38.55 -32.65
C SER A 6 48.07 -37.86 -32.42
N SER A 7 48.18 -37.12 -31.31
CA SER A 7 49.21 -37.24 -30.24
C SER A 7 49.06 -36.08 -29.22
N LYS A 8 48.77 -36.33 -27.94
CA LYS A 8 49.72 -36.50 -26.81
C LYS A 8 50.90 -35.50 -26.81
N GLU A 9 50.92 -34.56 -25.86
CA GLU A 9 51.86 -34.59 -24.71
C GLU A 9 51.70 -33.37 -23.77
N ARG A 10 51.81 -33.65 -22.45
CA ARG A 10 52.12 -32.69 -21.38
C ARG A 10 53.64 -32.61 -21.24
N PRO A 11 54.14 -31.59 -20.50
CA PRO A 11 54.82 -31.87 -19.23
C PRO A 11 54.22 -30.97 -18.11
N LYS A 12 53.86 -31.44 -16.89
CA LYS A 12 54.71 -31.86 -15.74
C LYS A 12 55.90 -30.92 -15.55
N ASN A 13 56.24 -30.31 -14.43
CA ASN A 13 55.88 -30.36 -13.02
C ASN A 13 56.50 -29.07 -12.43
N LEU A 14 56.00 -28.57 -11.29
CA LEU A 14 56.82 -28.49 -10.08
C LEU A 14 55.92 -28.17 -8.89
N SER A 15 55.60 -29.24 -8.15
CA SER A 15 55.28 -29.21 -6.73
C SER A 15 56.54 -28.83 -5.94
N ILE A 16 56.41 -28.12 -4.82
CA ILE A 16 57.28 -28.34 -3.65
C ILE A 16 56.56 -27.82 -2.37
N PHE A 17 56.24 -28.81 -1.51
CA PHE A 17 56.14 -28.81 -0.05
C PHE A 17 55.08 -27.93 0.67
N GLY A 18 54.33 -28.42 1.67
CA GLY A 18 54.39 -29.70 2.39
C GLY A 18 54.12 -29.50 3.88
N LYS A 19 52.98 -30.06 4.35
CA LYS A 19 52.64 -30.63 5.69
C LYS A 19 53.28 -30.06 6.97
N SER A 20 52.47 -29.81 8.00
CA SER A 20 52.22 -30.77 9.11
C SER A 20 51.58 -30.10 10.34
N GLU A 21 50.72 -30.88 11.00
CA GLU A 21 50.06 -30.66 12.29
C GLU A 21 51.04 -30.55 13.49
N LYS A 22 50.66 -29.81 14.55
CA LYS A 22 50.30 -30.35 15.90
C LYS A 22 50.21 -29.25 16.99
N ASN A 23 49.14 -29.37 17.79
CA ASN A 23 48.88 -28.99 19.19
C ASN A 23 49.84 -28.08 19.97
N SER A 24 49.26 -27.10 20.69
CA SER A 24 49.47 -26.91 22.15
C SER A 24 48.43 -25.97 22.79
N ARG A 25 47.92 -26.39 23.96
CA ARG A 25 47.03 -25.64 24.88
C ARG A 25 47.84 -24.73 25.82
N LYS A 26 47.33 -23.55 26.19
CA LYS A 26 46.92 -23.18 27.58
C LYS A 26 46.65 -21.66 27.79
N ASN A 27 45.49 -21.41 28.39
CA ASN A 27 45.14 -20.48 29.50
C ASN A 27 45.24 -18.95 29.37
N GLY A 28 44.09 -18.28 29.63
CA GLY A 28 44.04 -16.90 30.12
C GLY A 28 42.66 -16.21 30.17
N LYS A 29 41.82 -16.58 31.15
CA LYS A 29 40.77 -15.80 31.88
C LYS A 29 39.73 -14.90 31.15
N SER A 30 38.46 -15.10 31.54
CA SER A 30 37.23 -14.33 31.27
C SER A 30 37.13 -13.03 32.11
N PRO A 31 36.15 -12.11 31.87
CA PRO A 31 34.73 -12.26 32.27
C PRO A 31 33.73 -11.93 31.12
N THR A 32 32.67 -12.72 30.86
CA THR A 32 31.26 -12.55 31.33
C THR A 32 30.70 -11.14 31.13
N SER A 33 29.48 -10.86 30.68
CA SER A 33 28.32 -11.60 30.20
C SER A 33 27.23 -10.53 30.05
N CYS A 34 26.76 -10.26 28.84
CA CYS A 34 25.46 -9.60 28.61
C CYS A 34 24.95 -9.95 27.21
N ASN A 35 24.73 -11.25 26.99
CA ASN A 35 23.90 -11.74 25.90
C ASN A 35 22.52 -12.09 26.47
N GLY A 36 21.48 -11.42 26.00
CA GLY A 36 20.12 -11.88 26.25
C GLY A 36 18.99 -10.91 25.98
N ALA A 37 18.98 -10.16 24.86
CA ALA A 37 17.75 -9.47 24.41
C ALA A 37 17.74 -8.92 22.95
N LEU A 38 18.64 -9.32 22.04
CA LEU A 38 18.75 -8.68 20.71
C LEU A 38 18.82 -9.63 19.51
N SER A 39 18.41 -10.90 19.67
CA SER A 39 18.55 -11.92 18.61
C SER A 39 17.26 -12.32 17.88
N ARG A 40 16.16 -11.53 17.93
CA ARG A 40 14.91 -11.92 17.24
C ARG A 40 14.17 -10.88 16.41
N LEU A 41 14.75 -9.71 16.14
CA LEU A 41 14.26 -8.84 15.06
C LEU A 41 15.44 -8.49 14.15
N CYS A 42 15.23 -8.63 12.84
CA CYS A 42 16.19 -8.44 11.73
C CYS A 42 16.83 -9.72 11.16
N LYS A 43 15.98 -10.56 10.59
CA LYS A 43 16.27 -11.23 9.30
C LYS A 43 15.47 -10.52 8.20
N VAL A 44 15.65 -9.21 8.08
CA VAL A 44 15.36 -8.52 6.83
C VAL A 44 16.59 -8.73 5.97
N SER A 45 16.39 -9.28 4.77
CA SER A 45 17.44 -9.79 3.89
C SER A 45 18.67 -8.88 3.85
N VAL A 46 19.83 -9.46 4.15
CA VAL A 46 21.13 -8.78 4.17
C VAL A 46 21.54 -8.33 2.75
N ASP A 47 20.81 -8.75 1.71
CA ASP A 47 21.19 -8.53 0.31
C ASP A 47 20.63 -7.24 -0.34
N THR A 48 19.85 -6.44 0.39
CA THR A 48 19.48 -5.07 -0.06
C THR A 48 20.45 -4.00 0.45
N MET A 49 21.43 -4.36 1.31
CA MET A 49 22.34 -3.40 1.97
C MET A 49 23.67 -3.14 1.24
N ALA A 50 23.84 -3.57 -0.01
CA ALA A 50 25.09 -3.38 -0.74
C ALA A 50 24.97 -2.33 -1.85
N ILE A 51 24.56 -1.10 -1.49
CA ILE A 51 24.77 0.10 -2.31
C ILE A 51 25.20 1.24 -1.39
N THR A 52 26.41 1.75 -1.64
CA THR A 52 27.07 2.98 -1.15
C THR A 52 27.73 2.96 0.23
N ALA A 53 29.05 3.18 0.22
CA ALA A 53 29.83 3.50 1.41
C ALA A 53 29.65 4.98 1.77
N LEU A 54 29.06 5.26 2.94
CA LEU A 54 29.37 6.35 3.90
C LEU A 54 29.79 7.70 3.24
N PRO A 55 28.86 8.60 2.85
CA PRO A 55 27.99 9.37 3.78
C PRO A 55 26.48 9.22 3.52
N LEU A 56 26.10 8.41 2.52
CA LEU A 56 24.71 8.09 2.20
C LEU A 56 24.01 7.34 3.35
N ASP A 57 24.78 6.60 4.16
CA ASP A 57 24.27 5.80 5.26
C ASP A 57 23.61 6.61 6.37
N CYS A 58 24.13 7.79 6.73
CA CYS A 58 23.53 8.60 7.80
C CYS A 58 22.22 9.24 7.33
N TRP A 59 22.24 9.85 6.14
CA TRP A 59 21.06 10.42 5.51
C TRP A 59 19.98 9.37 5.26
N LEU A 60 20.34 8.21 4.72
CA LEU A 60 19.39 7.12 4.46
C LEU A 60 18.85 6.54 5.76
N LYS A 61 19.67 6.39 6.81
CA LYS A 61 19.20 5.95 8.14
C LYS A 61 18.23 6.95 8.76
N GLU A 62 18.48 8.25 8.69
CA GLU A 62 17.55 9.28 9.17
C GLU A 62 16.27 9.33 8.34
N ARG A 63 16.40 9.22 7.02
CA ARG A 63 15.25 9.19 6.11
C ARG A 63 14.40 7.94 6.32
N LEU A 64 15.00 6.77 6.51
CA LEU A 64 14.27 5.52 6.80
C LEU A 64 13.57 5.55 8.16
N LYS A 65 14.03 6.36 9.12
CA LYS A 65 13.31 6.58 10.39
C LYS A 65 12.03 7.39 10.21
N ASN A 66 12.02 8.35 9.28
CA ASN A 66 10.91 9.28 9.07
C ASN A 66 9.98 8.89 7.89
N TRP A 67 10.48 8.00 7.02
CA TRP A 67 9.74 7.40 5.92
C TRP A 67 8.76 6.36 6.44
N VAL A 68 7.59 6.29 5.80
CA VAL A 68 6.56 5.33 6.16
C VAL A 68 5.97 4.68 4.93
N GLN A 69 5.70 3.38 5.04
CA GLN A 69 4.91 2.63 4.07
C GLN A 69 3.62 2.16 4.76
N LEU A 70 2.48 2.77 4.40
CA LEU A 70 1.19 2.45 4.99
C LEU A 70 0.71 1.04 4.58
N SER A 71 0.64 0.79 3.27
CA SER A 71 0.08 -0.42 2.69
C SER A 71 1.05 -1.10 1.70
N GLY A 72 0.65 -2.25 1.16
CA GLY A 72 1.47 -3.07 0.27
C GLY A 72 2.48 -3.97 1.00
N HIS A 73 3.29 -4.69 0.22
CA HIS A 73 4.30 -5.60 0.76
C HIS A 73 5.49 -4.80 1.30
N GLN A 74 5.88 -5.08 2.55
CA GLN A 74 7.04 -4.45 3.17
C GLN A 74 8.31 -4.66 2.33
N GLY A 75 9.12 -3.60 2.21
CA GLY A 75 10.39 -3.66 1.48
C GLY A 75 10.25 -3.57 -0.05
N THR A 76 9.06 -3.27 -0.57
CA THR A 76 8.86 -3.02 -2.01
C THR A 76 9.08 -1.57 -2.42
N ILE A 77 9.04 -0.63 -1.46
CA ILE A 77 9.28 0.79 -1.71
C ILE A 77 10.44 1.24 -0.84
N VAL A 78 11.43 1.89 -1.45
CA VAL A 78 12.61 2.43 -0.76
C VAL A 78 12.87 3.87 -1.18
N PRO A 79 13.32 4.75 -0.27
CA PRO A 79 13.74 6.08 -0.64
C PRO A 79 14.93 6.06 -1.61
N ALA A 80 14.85 6.84 -2.68
CA ALA A 80 15.91 6.95 -3.69
C ALA A 80 16.67 8.28 -3.63
N SER A 81 15.97 9.37 -3.34
CA SER A 81 16.54 10.71 -3.16
C SER A 81 15.74 11.50 -2.14
N ASN A 82 16.01 12.81 -2.01
CA ASN A 82 15.21 13.69 -1.16
C ASN A 82 13.75 13.84 -1.61
N HIS A 83 13.47 13.56 -2.88
CA HIS A 83 12.19 13.84 -3.54
C HIS A 83 11.67 12.66 -4.37
N SER A 84 12.33 11.50 -4.31
CA SER A 84 11.95 10.32 -5.10
C SER A 84 12.07 9.01 -4.32
N LEU A 85 11.26 8.05 -4.76
CA LEU A 85 11.15 6.70 -4.22
C LEU A 85 11.36 5.69 -5.34
N TRP A 86 11.99 4.56 -5.03
CA TRP A 86 11.98 3.39 -5.90
C TRP A 86 10.90 2.42 -5.43
N LYS A 87 9.99 2.08 -6.33
CA LYS A 87 8.97 1.05 -6.11
C LYS A 87 9.28 -0.14 -7.00
N LYS A 88 9.40 -1.32 -6.40
CA LYS A 88 9.65 -2.59 -7.07
C LYS A 88 8.42 -3.02 -7.87
N GLN A 89 8.62 -3.37 -9.13
CA GLN A 89 7.58 -3.95 -9.96
C GLN A 89 7.53 -5.48 -9.81
N PRO A 90 6.35 -6.11 -9.97
CA PRO A 90 6.26 -7.56 -10.03
C PRO A 90 7.14 -8.12 -11.15
N GLN A 91 7.72 -9.30 -10.93
CA GLN A 91 8.61 -9.92 -11.91
C GLN A 91 7.89 -10.12 -13.25
N GLY A 92 8.50 -9.63 -14.34
CA GLY A 92 7.94 -9.73 -15.69
C GLY A 92 6.76 -8.78 -15.98
N SER A 93 6.39 -7.90 -15.05
CA SER A 93 5.36 -6.88 -15.27
C SER A 93 5.98 -5.49 -15.40
N HIS A 94 5.57 -4.79 -16.45
CA HIS A 94 5.87 -3.37 -16.70
C HIS A 94 4.58 -2.53 -16.67
N THR A 95 3.49 -3.09 -16.15
CA THR A 95 2.16 -2.47 -16.21
C THR A 95 2.14 -1.13 -15.49
N GLU A 96 2.75 -1.05 -14.31
CA GLU A 96 2.74 0.18 -13.53
C GLU A 96 3.59 1.28 -14.18
N ALA A 97 4.79 0.95 -14.67
CA ALA A 97 5.63 1.90 -15.41
C ALA A 97 4.93 2.44 -16.67
N LYS A 98 4.27 1.56 -17.43
CA LYS A 98 3.49 1.94 -18.62
C LYS A 98 2.31 2.84 -18.25
N ALA A 99 1.57 2.50 -17.21
CA ALA A 99 0.45 3.30 -16.73
C ALA A 99 0.91 4.71 -16.36
N TYR A 100 1.94 4.84 -15.51
CA TYR A 100 2.49 6.14 -15.15
C TYR A 100 3.02 6.92 -16.37
N SER A 101 3.70 6.26 -17.30
CA SER A 101 4.19 6.91 -18.52
C SER A 101 3.05 7.51 -19.35
N GLN A 102 1.92 6.82 -19.47
CA GLN A 102 0.74 7.33 -20.17
C GLN A 102 0.02 8.43 -19.39
N ILE A 103 -0.07 8.29 -18.07
CA ILE A 103 -0.64 9.32 -17.18
C ILE A 103 0.15 10.62 -17.30
N MET A 104 1.49 10.57 -17.37
CA MET A 104 2.32 11.77 -17.56
C MET A 104 2.11 12.46 -18.91
N LEU A 105 1.58 11.76 -19.91
CA LEU A 105 1.21 12.32 -21.21
C LEU A 105 -0.22 12.88 -21.24
N ASP A 106 -1.07 12.51 -20.27
CA ASP A 106 -2.44 13.01 -20.17
C ASP A 106 -2.47 14.36 -19.45
N PRO A 107 -2.78 15.47 -20.15
CA PRO A 107 -2.76 16.80 -19.55
C PRO A 107 -3.82 16.97 -18.45
N ALA A 108 -4.92 16.22 -18.50
CA ALA A 108 -5.97 16.27 -17.48
C ALA A 108 -5.47 15.73 -16.14
N LEU A 109 -4.52 14.79 -16.15
CA LEU A 109 -4.01 14.14 -14.94
C LEU A 109 -2.77 14.83 -14.33
N LYS A 110 -2.41 16.02 -14.83
CA LYS A 110 -1.24 16.74 -14.33
C LYS A 110 -1.43 17.12 -12.85
N GLY A 111 -0.54 16.60 -12.00
CA GLY A 111 -0.54 16.92 -10.58
C GLY A 111 -1.58 16.17 -9.74
N VAL A 112 -2.32 15.19 -10.30
CA VAL A 112 -3.19 14.30 -9.51
C VAL A 112 -2.52 12.96 -9.16
N THR A 113 -1.37 12.65 -9.75
CA THR A 113 -0.55 11.47 -9.42
C THR A 113 0.87 11.90 -9.02
N PRO A 114 1.67 11.04 -8.37
CA PRO A 114 3.11 11.26 -8.26
C PRO A 114 3.74 11.46 -9.65
N ASN A 115 4.73 12.35 -9.75
CA ASN A 115 5.51 12.44 -10.98
C ASN A 115 6.30 11.14 -11.20
N PHE A 116 6.18 10.56 -12.39
CA PHE A 116 6.99 9.44 -12.80
C PHE A 116 8.27 9.92 -13.44
N ILE A 117 9.41 9.44 -12.93
CA ILE A 117 10.73 9.89 -13.36
C ILE A 117 11.27 8.94 -14.43
N ARG A 118 11.34 7.63 -14.13
CA ARG A 118 11.85 6.61 -15.05
C ARG A 118 11.59 5.19 -14.53
N GLU A 119 11.74 4.23 -15.44
CA GLU A 119 11.90 2.82 -15.10
C GLU A 119 13.39 2.49 -14.92
N ILE A 120 13.70 1.61 -13.97
CA ILE A 120 15.07 1.23 -13.59
C ILE A 120 15.15 -0.29 -13.60
N GLN A 121 16.17 -0.83 -14.25
CA GLN A 121 16.51 -2.24 -14.16
C GLN A 121 17.76 -2.41 -13.30
N HIS A 122 17.67 -3.24 -12.27
CA HIS A 122 18.79 -3.53 -11.37
C HIS A 122 18.81 -5.01 -10.99
N ARG A 123 19.90 -5.72 -11.29
CA ARG A 123 20.13 -7.13 -10.91
C ARG A 123 18.93 -8.06 -11.21
N ASN A 124 18.39 -7.97 -12.43
CA ASN A 124 17.19 -8.70 -12.90
C ASN A 124 15.87 -8.33 -12.22
N GLU A 125 15.85 -7.29 -11.40
CA GLU A 125 14.63 -6.71 -10.86
C GLU A 125 14.32 -5.39 -11.56
N VAL A 126 13.04 -5.03 -11.62
CA VAL A 126 12.58 -3.80 -12.25
C VAL A 126 11.94 -2.92 -11.18
N PHE A 127 12.30 -1.65 -11.18
CA PHE A 127 11.78 -0.62 -10.28
C PHE A 127 11.25 0.55 -11.11
N ILE A 128 10.31 1.29 -10.55
CA ILE A 128 9.96 2.64 -11.01
C ILE A 128 10.49 3.66 -10.03
N GLU A 129 11.01 4.76 -10.55
CA GLU A 129 11.33 5.94 -9.77
C GLU A 129 10.18 6.95 -9.89
N ILE A 130 9.56 7.27 -8.75
CA ILE A 130 8.41 8.16 -8.64
C ILE A 130 8.64 9.23 -7.58
N GLN A 131 7.92 10.33 -7.66
CA GLN A 131 7.96 11.41 -6.67
C GLN A 131 7.60 10.91 -5.26
N ASP A 132 8.37 11.37 -4.28
CA ASP A 132 8.03 11.22 -2.87
C ASP A 132 7.02 12.31 -2.46
N LEU A 133 5.75 11.92 -2.34
CA LEU A 133 4.68 12.82 -1.90
C LEU A 133 4.84 13.25 -0.44
N LEU A 134 5.55 12.48 0.39
CA LEU A 134 5.76 12.82 1.79
C LEU A 134 6.85 13.89 1.97
N ALA A 135 7.70 14.12 0.97
CA ALA A 135 8.67 15.20 0.98
C ALA A 135 8.01 16.60 1.10
N GLU A 136 6.74 16.70 0.68
CA GLU A 136 5.92 17.89 0.79
C GLU A 136 5.33 18.13 2.19
N PHE A 137 5.46 17.15 3.10
CA PHE A 137 4.97 17.14 4.47
C PHE A 137 6.07 16.56 5.38
N PRO A 138 7.14 17.32 5.64
CA PRO A 138 8.37 16.78 6.23
C PRO A 138 8.26 16.46 7.73
N ASP A 139 7.29 17.06 8.43
CA ASP A 139 7.15 16.92 9.89
C ASP A 139 6.21 15.77 10.27
N PRO A 140 6.73 14.62 10.76
CA PRO A 140 5.90 13.49 11.16
C PRO A 140 5.11 13.74 12.45
N SER A 141 5.43 14.78 13.23
CA SER A 141 4.72 15.11 14.47
C SER A 141 3.39 15.83 14.25
N THR A 142 3.17 16.33 13.02
CA THR A 142 1.96 17.03 12.61
C THR A 142 1.28 16.40 11.40
N ARG A 143 2.01 15.57 10.63
CA ARG A 143 1.52 14.89 9.44
C ARG A 143 0.61 13.70 9.77
N ALA A 144 -0.56 13.68 9.15
CA ALA A 144 -1.40 12.50 9.03
C ALA A 144 -1.40 11.98 7.59
N ILE A 145 -1.49 10.66 7.41
CA ILE A 145 -1.54 9.98 6.11
C ILE A 145 -2.63 8.91 6.13
N MET A 146 -3.45 8.82 5.08
CA MET A 146 -4.44 7.75 4.91
C MET A 146 -4.37 7.17 3.49
N ASP A 147 -4.36 5.85 3.41
CA ASP A 147 -4.45 5.09 2.16
C ASP A 147 -5.87 4.54 2.00
N ILE A 148 -6.55 4.98 0.94
CA ILE A 148 -7.90 4.59 0.62
C ILE A 148 -7.89 3.87 -0.72
N LYS A 149 -8.19 2.58 -0.73
CA LYS A 149 -8.34 1.83 -1.98
C LYS A 149 -9.67 2.18 -2.63
N ILE A 150 -9.63 2.56 -3.90
CA ILE A 150 -10.79 2.97 -4.68
C ILE A 150 -11.24 1.84 -5.62
N GLY A 151 -12.54 1.79 -5.89
CA GLY A 151 -13.21 0.81 -6.74
C GLY A 151 -14.20 -0.05 -5.93
N SER A 152 -15.35 -0.33 -6.53
CA SER A 152 -16.29 -1.34 -6.02
C SER A 152 -15.78 -2.76 -6.26
N ARG A 153 -14.90 -2.91 -7.25
CA ARG A 153 -14.25 -4.16 -7.65
C ARG A 153 -12.73 -4.10 -7.44
N THR A 154 -12.15 -5.20 -6.96
CA THR A 154 -10.75 -5.27 -6.52
C THR A 154 -9.94 -6.39 -7.18
N PHE A 155 -10.57 -7.11 -8.11
CA PHE A 155 -9.98 -8.13 -8.98
C PHE A 155 -10.19 -7.74 -10.45
N LEU A 156 -9.26 -8.13 -11.32
CA LEU A 156 -9.37 -7.92 -12.77
C LEU A 156 -10.33 -8.94 -13.38
N GLU A 157 -10.95 -8.63 -14.52
CA GLU A 157 -11.80 -9.59 -15.21
C GLU A 157 -11.05 -10.86 -15.64
N SER A 158 -9.78 -10.71 -16.05
CA SER A 158 -8.90 -11.84 -16.38
C SER A 158 -8.64 -12.78 -15.18
N GLU A 159 -8.84 -12.31 -13.94
CA GLU A 159 -8.73 -13.12 -12.73
C GLU A 159 -9.99 -13.95 -12.46
N VAL A 160 -11.13 -13.65 -13.12
CA VAL A 160 -12.42 -14.32 -12.87
C VAL A 160 -12.40 -15.79 -13.30
N ALA A 161 -11.74 -16.11 -14.42
CA ALA A 161 -11.65 -17.48 -14.93
C ALA A 161 -10.71 -18.38 -14.10
N ASN A 162 -9.92 -17.82 -13.18
CA ASN A 162 -8.92 -18.57 -12.44
C ASN A 162 -9.55 -19.37 -11.29
N LYS A 163 -9.54 -20.70 -11.45
CA LYS A 163 -10.09 -21.66 -10.47
C LYS A 163 -9.07 -22.18 -9.45
N HIS A 164 -7.83 -21.70 -9.47
CA HIS A 164 -6.79 -22.15 -8.55
C HIS A 164 -7.13 -21.77 -7.10
N LYS A 165 -7.28 -22.78 -6.24
CA LYS A 165 -7.59 -22.60 -4.81
C LYS A 165 -6.33 -22.30 -4.00
N ARG A 166 -6.48 -21.53 -2.92
CA ARG A 166 -5.39 -21.05 -2.07
C ARG A 166 -5.72 -21.22 -0.61
N VAL A 167 -4.87 -21.99 0.08
CA VAL A 167 -4.97 -22.24 1.53
C VAL A 167 -4.73 -20.96 2.34
N ASP A 168 -3.80 -20.10 1.90
CA ASP A 168 -3.47 -18.88 2.63
C ASP A 168 -4.63 -17.85 2.63
N LEU A 169 -5.42 -17.81 1.56
CA LEU A 169 -6.61 -16.96 1.50
C LEU A 169 -7.75 -17.50 2.35
N TYR A 170 -7.93 -18.82 2.39
CA TYR A 170 -8.90 -19.46 3.28
C TYR A 170 -8.59 -19.16 4.74
N LYS A 171 -7.33 -19.32 5.16
CA LYS A 171 -6.87 -18.98 6.52
C LYS A 171 -7.16 -17.53 6.91
N LYS A 172 -6.96 -16.58 5.98
CA LYS A 172 -7.30 -15.16 6.19
C LYS A 172 -8.81 -14.91 6.27
N MET A 173 -9.63 -15.67 5.53
CA MET A 173 -11.08 -15.56 5.58
C MET A 173 -11.61 -16.03 6.94
N ILE A 174 -11.18 -17.20 7.42
CA ILE A 174 -11.64 -17.74 8.71
C ILE A 174 -11.19 -16.89 9.89
N GLU A 175 -10.00 -16.28 9.81
CA GLU A 175 -9.50 -15.35 10.84
C GLU A 175 -10.42 -14.13 11.00
N LEU A 176 -11.06 -13.70 9.90
CA LEU A 176 -11.97 -12.56 9.89
C LEU A 176 -13.43 -12.95 10.14
N ALA A 177 -13.87 -14.09 9.61
CA ALA A 177 -15.24 -14.57 9.68
C ALA A 177 -15.26 -16.12 9.62
N PRO A 178 -15.20 -16.79 10.78
CA PRO A 178 -15.12 -18.26 10.86
C PRO A 178 -16.27 -18.99 10.15
N ASN A 179 -17.46 -18.37 10.11
CA ASN A 179 -18.68 -18.94 9.52
C ASN A 179 -18.88 -18.57 8.04
N GLU A 180 -18.00 -17.77 7.43
CA GLU A 180 -18.12 -17.35 6.02
C GLU A 180 -17.92 -18.46 4.99
N PRO A 181 -16.95 -19.40 5.15
CA PRO A 181 -16.74 -20.44 4.15
C PRO A 181 -17.95 -21.36 4.02
N THR A 182 -18.15 -21.92 2.83
CA THR A 182 -19.11 -23.01 2.58
C THR A 182 -18.58 -24.35 3.09
N ASP A 183 -19.43 -25.37 3.17
CA ASP A 183 -19.01 -26.72 3.59
C ASP A 183 -17.92 -27.30 2.68
N GLN A 184 -18.02 -27.07 1.37
CA GLN A 184 -16.99 -27.51 0.43
C GLN A 184 -15.66 -26.78 0.65
N GLU A 185 -15.70 -25.47 0.88
CA GLU A 185 -14.49 -24.68 1.16
C GLU A 185 -13.84 -25.06 2.49
N ARG A 186 -14.65 -25.45 3.49
CA ARG A 186 -14.17 -26.03 4.75
C ARG A 186 -13.48 -27.37 4.52
N GLN A 187 -14.08 -28.24 3.71
CA GLN A 187 -13.51 -29.55 3.38
C GLN A 187 -12.18 -29.42 2.63
N ASP A 188 -12.09 -28.48 1.70
CA ASP A 188 -10.90 -28.27 0.86
C ASP A 188 -9.81 -27.44 1.57
N GLU A 189 -10.16 -26.76 2.66
CA GLU A 189 -9.33 -25.76 3.37
C GLU A 189 -8.69 -24.71 2.45
N ALA A 190 -9.33 -24.42 1.33
CA ALA A 190 -8.80 -23.56 0.29
C ALA A 190 -9.91 -22.90 -0.52
N ILE A 191 -9.71 -21.62 -0.88
CA ILE A 191 -10.67 -20.83 -1.66
C ILE A 191 -10.00 -20.20 -2.87
N THR A 192 -10.76 -19.86 -3.90
CA THR A 192 -10.22 -19.12 -5.05
C THR A 192 -9.91 -17.67 -4.67
N LYS A 193 -9.02 -17.04 -5.45
CA LYS A 193 -8.71 -15.61 -5.27
C LYS A 193 -9.95 -14.75 -5.43
N LEU A 194 -10.73 -14.99 -6.49
CA LEU A 194 -11.98 -14.25 -6.76
C LEU A 194 -12.93 -14.29 -5.55
N ARG A 195 -13.18 -15.48 -5.02
CA ARG A 195 -14.06 -15.69 -3.85
C ARG A 195 -13.60 -14.89 -2.62
N TYR A 196 -12.29 -14.84 -2.38
CA TYR A 196 -11.71 -14.06 -1.30
C TYR A 196 -11.84 -12.54 -1.54
N MET A 197 -11.62 -12.07 -2.77
CA MET A 197 -11.76 -10.65 -3.09
C MET A 197 -13.22 -10.18 -2.91
N GLN A 198 -14.19 -10.97 -3.41
CA GLN A 198 -15.62 -10.70 -3.22
C GLN A 198 -16.04 -10.69 -1.74
N PHE A 199 -15.47 -11.60 -0.93
CA PHE A 199 -15.66 -11.57 0.52
C PHE A 199 -15.14 -10.27 1.14
N ARG A 200 -13.93 -9.85 0.79
CA ARG A 200 -13.31 -8.62 1.28
C ARG A 200 -14.11 -7.38 0.86
N GLU A 201 -14.62 -7.36 -0.36
CA GLU A 201 -15.48 -6.29 -0.87
C GLU A 201 -16.76 -6.17 -0.04
N ARG A 202 -17.43 -7.29 0.27
CA ARG A 202 -18.66 -7.31 1.09
C ARG A 202 -18.44 -6.99 2.57
N LYS A 203 -17.30 -7.39 3.14
CA LYS A 203 -16.95 -7.12 4.56
C LYS A 203 -16.37 -5.73 4.79
N SER A 204 -16.15 -4.96 3.72
CA SER A 204 -15.70 -3.57 3.78
C SER A 204 -16.72 -2.66 3.10
N SER A 205 -16.45 -1.36 3.10
CA SER A 205 -17.22 -0.39 2.36
C SER A 205 -17.04 -0.45 0.83
N SER A 206 -16.21 -1.34 0.29
CA SER A 206 -15.92 -1.36 -1.17
C SER A 206 -17.18 -1.65 -1.97
N ALA A 207 -17.96 -2.67 -1.58
CA ALA A 207 -19.16 -3.06 -2.32
C ALA A 207 -20.28 -2.00 -2.26
N THR A 208 -20.37 -1.22 -1.19
CA THR A 208 -21.47 -0.26 -0.97
C THR A 208 -21.11 1.17 -1.33
N LEU A 209 -19.87 1.59 -1.05
CA LEU A 209 -19.39 2.97 -1.24
C LEU A 209 -18.38 3.11 -2.38
N GLY A 210 -17.90 2.01 -2.97
CA GLY A 210 -16.90 2.05 -4.04
C GLY A 210 -15.48 2.36 -3.54
N PHE A 211 -15.21 2.26 -2.25
CA PHE A 211 -13.87 2.40 -1.69
C PHE A 211 -13.74 1.75 -0.30
N ARG A 212 -12.52 1.61 0.21
CA ARG A 212 -12.28 1.29 1.62
C ARG A 212 -10.96 1.88 2.13
N ILE A 213 -10.91 2.16 3.43
CA ILE A 213 -9.66 2.57 4.10
C ILE A 213 -8.79 1.33 4.30
N GLU A 214 -7.55 1.36 3.83
CA GLU A 214 -6.58 0.27 4.02
C GLU A 214 -5.70 0.50 5.25
N ALA A 215 -5.26 1.74 5.44
CA ALA A 215 -4.40 2.12 6.54
C ALA A 215 -4.44 3.63 6.79
N ALA A 216 -4.11 4.02 8.02
CA ALA A 216 -3.92 5.42 8.38
C ALA A 216 -2.78 5.55 9.39
N GLN A 217 -2.09 6.69 9.37
CA GLN A 217 -1.14 7.10 10.39
C GLN A 217 -1.49 8.52 10.81
N LEU A 218 -1.80 8.68 12.09
CA LEU A 218 -2.04 9.99 12.71
C LEU A 218 -0.77 10.49 13.38
N PRO A 219 -0.66 11.80 13.65
CA PRO A 219 0.53 12.36 14.26
C PRO A 219 0.75 11.77 15.66
N GLY A 220 1.95 11.23 15.90
CA GLY A 220 2.29 10.59 17.17
C GLY A 220 1.64 9.22 17.43
N VAL A 221 0.85 8.70 16.49
CA VAL A 221 0.15 7.41 16.64
C VAL A 221 0.78 6.36 15.71
N PRO A 222 0.97 5.11 16.17
CA PRO A 222 1.39 4.01 15.29
C PRO A 222 0.44 3.80 14.10
N ILE A 223 0.96 3.22 13.02
CA ILE A 223 0.16 2.92 11.82
C ILE A 223 -1.01 2.00 12.19
N GLN A 224 -2.22 2.46 11.88
CA GLN A 224 -3.45 1.72 12.04
C GLN A 224 -3.77 0.95 10.75
N LYS A 225 -4.12 -0.33 10.87
CA LYS A 225 -4.50 -1.22 9.76
C LYS A 225 -5.80 -2.00 10.02
N ASN A 226 -6.44 -1.73 11.15
CA ASN A 226 -7.65 -2.40 11.63
C ASN A 226 -8.93 -1.83 11.00
N PHE A 227 -8.88 -1.42 9.73
CA PHE A 227 -10.03 -0.90 8.97
C PHE A 227 -10.84 -2.01 8.27
N LYS A 228 -10.44 -3.27 8.45
CA LYS A 228 -10.97 -4.43 7.71
C LYS A 228 -12.47 -4.68 7.89
N GLN A 229 -13.07 -4.15 8.95
CA GLN A 229 -14.48 -4.30 9.31
C GLN A 229 -15.26 -2.97 9.26
N ILE A 230 -14.59 -1.86 8.91
CA ILE A 230 -15.29 -0.58 8.69
C ILE A 230 -16.07 -0.70 7.38
N ARG A 231 -17.40 -0.68 7.48
CA ARG A 231 -18.30 -0.97 6.37
C ARG A 231 -19.41 0.06 6.21
N THR A 232 -20.04 0.46 7.30
CA THR A 232 -21.19 1.36 7.23
C THR A 232 -20.76 2.78 6.92
N ARG A 233 -21.65 3.56 6.30
CA ARG A 233 -21.40 4.95 5.93
C ARG A 233 -21.01 5.79 7.15
N LEU A 234 -21.72 5.62 8.26
CA LEU A 234 -21.41 6.25 9.55
C LEU A 234 -20.03 5.86 10.10
N GLN A 235 -19.67 4.57 10.09
CA GLN A 235 -18.35 4.13 10.57
C GLN A 235 -17.22 4.74 9.72
N VAL A 236 -17.38 4.74 8.40
CA VAL A 236 -16.41 5.35 7.47
C VAL A 236 -16.29 6.85 7.74
N ARG A 237 -17.43 7.54 7.89
CA ARG A 237 -17.42 8.97 8.17
C ARG A 237 -16.70 9.31 9.47
N ARG A 238 -16.98 8.57 10.56
CA ARG A 238 -16.28 8.73 11.84
C ARG A 238 -14.77 8.55 11.69
N ALA A 239 -14.33 7.54 10.92
CA ALA A 239 -12.91 7.34 10.64
C ALA A 239 -12.29 8.50 9.84
N LEU A 240 -13.00 9.03 8.84
CA LEU A 240 -12.55 10.18 8.05
C LEU A 240 -12.47 11.47 8.89
N ARG A 241 -13.47 11.74 9.74
CA ARG A 241 -13.44 12.90 10.65
C ARG A 241 -12.32 12.80 11.66
N HIS A 242 -12.15 11.61 12.25
CA HIS A 242 -11.04 11.38 13.17
C HIS A 242 -9.68 11.61 12.49
N PHE A 243 -9.56 11.21 11.22
CA PHE A 243 -8.37 11.51 10.42
C PHE A 243 -8.18 13.01 10.18
N CYS A 244 -9.21 13.72 9.69
CA CYS A 244 -9.14 15.16 9.43
C CYS A 244 -8.79 15.97 10.69
N GLY A 245 -9.33 15.58 11.85
CA GLY A 245 -9.25 16.32 13.12
C GLY A 245 -10.04 17.63 13.16
N THR A 246 -10.23 18.31 12.02
CA THR A 246 -10.97 19.57 11.89
C THR A 246 -11.80 19.62 10.61
N ASP A 247 -12.92 20.34 10.66
CA ASP A 247 -13.77 20.57 9.47
C ASP A 247 -13.04 21.29 8.34
N LYS A 248 -12.08 22.16 8.68
CA LYS A 248 -11.26 22.87 7.70
C LYS A 248 -10.49 21.89 6.83
N VAL A 249 -9.85 20.89 7.44
CA VAL A 249 -9.09 19.85 6.72
C VAL A 249 -10.04 19.01 5.86
N CYS A 250 -11.17 18.57 6.40
CA CYS A 250 -12.16 17.82 5.64
C CYS A 250 -12.66 18.58 4.41
N LYS A 251 -13.01 19.86 4.54
CA LYS A 251 -13.43 20.72 3.41
C LYS A 251 -12.33 20.91 2.37
N GLN A 252 -11.08 21.10 2.79
CA GLN A 252 -9.95 21.23 1.86
C GLN A 252 -9.66 19.92 1.12
N LEU A 253 -9.72 18.77 1.81
CA LEU A 253 -9.58 17.45 1.19
C LEU A 253 -10.71 17.18 0.20
N ALA A 254 -11.96 17.47 0.57
CA ALA A 254 -13.11 17.33 -0.34
C ALA A 254 -12.94 18.19 -1.61
N LYS A 255 -12.53 19.46 -1.46
CA LYS A 255 -12.22 20.33 -2.61
C LYS A 255 -11.12 19.74 -3.50
N ARG A 256 -10.07 19.18 -2.91
CA ARG A 256 -8.99 18.53 -3.66
C ARG A 256 -9.49 17.27 -4.38
N LEU A 257 -10.33 16.46 -3.75
CA LEU A 257 -10.93 15.26 -4.35
C LEU A 257 -11.88 15.62 -5.50
N ARG A 258 -12.63 16.71 -5.39
CA ARG A 258 -13.45 17.25 -6.47
C ARG A 258 -12.60 17.54 -7.72
N HIS A 259 -11.47 18.22 -7.53
CA HIS A 259 -10.55 18.48 -8.64
C HIS A 259 -9.95 17.18 -9.22
N ILE A 260 -9.66 16.18 -8.39
CA ILE A 260 -9.20 14.86 -8.87
C ILE A 260 -10.30 14.18 -9.70
N ARG A 261 -11.54 14.19 -9.23
CA ARG A 261 -12.70 13.65 -9.95
C ARG A 261 -12.86 14.33 -11.31
N ASP A 262 -12.84 15.66 -11.35
CA ASP A 262 -12.98 16.42 -12.60
C ASP A 262 -11.81 16.10 -13.58
N SER A 263 -10.60 15.91 -13.05
CA SER A 263 -9.42 15.49 -13.82
C SER A 263 -9.55 14.08 -14.38
N VAL A 264 -10.11 13.15 -13.60
CA VAL A 264 -10.39 11.76 -14.01
C VAL A 264 -11.47 11.73 -15.09
N GLU A 265 -12.53 12.52 -14.96
CA GLU A 265 -13.60 12.61 -15.96
C GLU A 265 -13.12 13.17 -17.30
N ALA A 266 -12.18 14.12 -17.27
CA ALA A 266 -11.58 14.69 -18.47
C ALA A 266 -10.48 13.81 -19.09
N SER A 267 -10.00 12.78 -18.37
CA SER A 267 -8.85 11.99 -18.78
C SER A 267 -9.19 10.94 -19.84
N SER A 268 -8.43 10.98 -20.94
CA SER A 268 -8.49 9.95 -21.98
C SER A 268 -7.91 8.62 -21.51
N PHE A 269 -6.93 8.66 -20.60
CA PHE A 269 -6.37 7.48 -19.96
C PHE A 269 -7.44 6.75 -19.16
N PHE A 270 -8.08 7.42 -18.17
CA PHE A 270 -9.11 6.78 -17.35
C PHE A 270 -10.26 6.24 -18.21
N ALA A 271 -10.77 7.06 -19.15
CA ALA A 271 -11.86 6.65 -20.03
C ALA A 271 -11.62 5.33 -20.79
N CYS A 272 -10.38 4.90 -20.99
CA CYS A 272 -10.03 3.68 -21.72
C CYS A 272 -9.32 2.61 -20.87
N HIS A 273 -9.20 2.80 -19.56
CA HIS A 273 -8.46 1.87 -18.69
C HIS A 273 -9.32 1.37 -17.55
N GLU A 274 -9.40 0.05 -17.42
CA GLU A 274 -9.86 -0.61 -16.21
C GLU A 274 -8.81 -0.42 -15.12
N ILE A 275 -9.18 0.22 -14.01
CA ILE A 275 -8.25 0.56 -12.93
C ILE A 275 -8.71 -0.13 -11.65
N VAL A 276 -7.99 -1.20 -11.32
CA VAL A 276 -8.32 -2.04 -10.17
C VAL A 276 -7.23 -1.95 -9.13
N GLY A 277 -7.62 -1.76 -7.86
CA GLY A 277 -6.70 -1.91 -6.74
C GLY A 277 -5.71 -0.77 -6.52
N SER A 278 -5.85 0.32 -7.26
CA SER A 278 -5.21 1.62 -6.97
C SER A 278 -5.80 2.28 -5.73
N SER A 279 -5.12 3.29 -5.22
CA SER A 279 -5.56 4.03 -4.04
C SER A 279 -5.53 5.54 -4.25
N VAL A 280 -6.28 6.25 -3.41
CA VAL A 280 -6.09 7.68 -3.12
C VAL A 280 -5.29 7.77 -1.82
N LEU A 281 -4.15 8.47 -1.87
CA LEU A 281 -3.34 8.77 -0.70
C LEU A 281 -3.67 10.19 -0.21
N LEU A 282 -4.28 10.30 0.96
CA LEU A 282 -4.58 11.57 1.62
C LEU A 282 -3.46 11.92 2.60
N ILE A 283 -3.02 13.18 2.59
CA ILE A 283 -1.99 13.70 3.50
C ILE A 283 -2.39 15.09 3.98
N HIS A 284 -2.19 15.40 5.26
CA HIS A 284 -2.25 16.77 5.76
C HIS A 284 -1.29 17.01 6.92
N ASP A 285 -0.87 18.25 7.14
CA ASP A 285 -0.05 18.65 8.32
C ASP A 285 -0.87 19.34 9.42
N GLY A 286 -2.20 19.13 9.39
CA GLY A 286 -3.15 19.81 10.27
C GLY A 286 -2.97 19.57 11.78
N GLY A 287 -2.27 18.51 12.20
CA GLY A 287 -1.97 18.20 13.60
C GLY A 287 -3.18 18.18 14.55
N THR A 288 -2.93 17.92 15.84
CA THR A 288 -3.95 18.02 16.92
C THR A 288 -3.87 19.33 17.70
N ASN A 289 -2.97 20.25 17.30
CA ASN A 289 -2.76 21.54 17.98
C ASN A 289 -3.12 22.71 17.04
N PRO A 290 -4.34 23.28 17.15
CA PRO A 290 -4.78 24.42 16.36
C PRO A 290 -4.14 25.76 16.78
N THR A 291 -3.14 25.74 17.65
CA THR A 291 -2.55 26.93 18.30
C THR A 291 -1.54 27.70 17.43
N SER A 292 -1.32 27.30 16.17
CA SER A 292 -0.47 28.07 15.26
C SER A 292 -1.29 28.69 14.14
N ASN A 293 -1.08 29.98 13.87
CA ASN A 293 -1.59 30.70 12.69
C ASN A 293 -1.04 30.14 11.34
N LYS A 294 -0.45 28.95 11.35
CA LYS A 294 0.11 28.30 10.17
C LYS A 294 -1.03 27.76 9.32
N GLU A 295 -0.99 28.05 8.03
CA GLU A 295 -1.91 27.45 7.07
C GLU A 295 -1.70 25.93 7.01
N VAL A 296 -2.79 25.19 7.21
CA VAL A 296 -2.79 23.73 7.08
C VAL A 296 -2.68 23.36 5.61
N LYS A 297 -1.65 22.60 5.27
CA LYS A 297 -1.46 21.99 3.97
C LYS A 297 -2.21 20.67 3.92
N VAL A 298 -2.94 20.45 2.83
CA VAL A 298 -3.54 19.17 2.50
C VAL A 298 -3.10 18.73 1.12
N GLY A 299 -3.14 17.42 0.87
CA GLY A 299 -2.82 16.84 -0.41
C GLY A 299 -3.55 15.52 -0.61
N ALA A 300 -3.86 15.22 -1.86
CA ALA A 300 -4.41 13.94 -2.28
C ALA A 300 -3.87 13.58 -3.66
N TRP A 301 -3.51 12.31 -3.83
CA TRP A 301 -2.95 11.78 -5.07
C TRP A 301 -3.44 10.37 -5.35
N LEU A 302 -3.63 10.04 -6.62
CA LEU A 302 -3.90 8.69 -7.09
C LEU A 302 -2.58 7.92 -7.22
N ILE A 303 -2.51 6.73 -6.64
CA ILE A 303 -1.33 5.87 -6.58
C ILE A 303 -1.67 4.40 -6.91
N ASP A 304 -0.64 3.58 -7.07
CA ASP A 304 -0.73 2.12 -7.24
C ASP A 304 -1.45 1.63 -8.51
N PHE A 305 -0.93 2.01 -9.69
CA PHE A 305 -1.48 1.61 -11.00
C PHE A 305 -0.99 0.22 -11.50
N ALA A 306 -0.57 -0.66 -10.59
CA ALA A 306 0.00 -1.96 -10.95
C ALA A 306 -0.99 -2.92 -11.65
N LYS A 307 -2.29 -2.72 -11.45
CA LYS A 307 -3.37 -3.48 -12.10
C LYS A 307 -4.26 -2.55 -12.94
N CYS A 308 -3.63 -1.69 -13.73
CA CYS A 308 -4.31 -0.87 -14.73
C CYS A 308 -4.18 -1.51 -16.11
N HIS A 309 -5.30 -1.77 -16.78
CA HIS A 309 -5.31 -2.40 -18.10
C HIS A 309 -6.16 -1.60 -19.07
N ARG A 310 -5.63 -1.35 -20.27
CA ARG A 310 -6.41 -0.76 -21.34
C ARG A 310 -7.46 -1.76 -21.80
N ILE A 311 -8.71 -1.31 -21.93
CA ILE A 311 -9.77 -2.18 -22.46
C ILE A 311 -9.57 -2.41 -23.96
N GLU A 312 -9.75 -3.65 -24.39
CA GLU A 312 -9.67 -4.04 -25.80
C GLU A 312 -10.95 -3.61 -26.55
N GLY A 313 -10.85 -3.34 -27.85
CA GLY A 313 -12.02 -2.98 -28.68
C GLY A 313 -12.43 -1.51 -28.65
N GLY A 314 -11.69 -0.63 -27.96
CA GLY A 314 -11.86 0.83 -28.07
C GLY A 314 -13.12 1.38 -27.38
N GLY A 315 -13.73 0.62 -26.48
CA GLY A 315 -14.81 1.09 -25.62
C GLY A 315 -14.36 2.21 -24.68
N LYS A 316 -15.34 2.84 -24.00
CA LYS A 316 -15.08 3.77 -22.91
C LYS A 316 -15.76 3.30 -21.63
N LEU A 317 -15.06 3.49 -20.51
CA LEU A 317 -15.59 3.26 -19.18
C LEU A 317 -16.22 4.53 -18.63
N THR A 318 -17.28 4.35 -17.87
CA THR A 318 -17.92 5.46 -17.14
C THR A 318 -17.38 5.58 -15.72
N HIS A 319 -16.78 4.50 -15.20
CA HIS A 319 -16.39 4.30 -13.80
C HIS A 319 -17.53 4.48 -12.80
N ARG A 320 -18.78 4.49 -13.28
CA ARG A 320 -20.01 4.71 -12.50
C ARG A 320 -21.10 3.67 -12.74
N ARG A 321 -21.09 2.99 -13.88
CA ARG A 321 -22.03 1.91 -14.11
C ARG A 321 -21.68 0.71 -13.21
N PRO A 322 -22.69 -0.05 -12.77
CA PRO A 322 -22.44 -1.33 -12.10
C PRO A 322 -21.55 -2.23 -12.97
N TRP A 323 -20.66 -2.96 -12.31
CA TRP A 323 -19.83 -3.94 -13.00
C TRP A 323 -20.64 -5.18 -13.37
N ASP A 324 -20.50 -5.60 -14.61
CA ASP A 324 -20.96 -6.86 -15.16
C ASP A 324 -19.81 -7.45 -15.98
N LEU A 325 -19.69 -8.78 -15.99
CA LEU A 325 -18.59 -9.45 -16.70
C LEU A 325 -18.57 -9.05 -18.19
N GLY A 326 -17.44 -8.50 -18.64
CA GLY A 326 -17.22 -8.03 -20.01
C GLY A 326 -17.43 -6.53 -20.20
N ASN A 327 -17.99 -5.82 -19.21
CA ASN A 327 -18.14 -4.36 -19.27
C ASN A 327 -16.93 -3.61 -18.69
N HIS A 328 -16.04 -4.30 -17.96
CA HIS A 328 -14.81 -3.77 -17.37
C HIS A 328 -14.97 -2.61 -16.38
N GLU A 329 -16.19 -2.25 -15.98
CA GLU A 329 -16.41 -1.17 -15.00
C GLU A 329 -15.77 -1.53 -13.65
N ASP A 330 -15.23 -0.53 -12.97
CA ASP A 330 -14.48 -0.68 -11.72
C ASP A 330 -15.12 0.08 -10.54
N GLY A 331 -16.10 0.95 -10.83
CA GLY A 331 -16.76 1.80 -9.84
C GLY A 331 -15.85 2.88 -9.26
N TYR A 332 -14.79 3.28 -9.97
CA TYR A 332 -13.81 4.24 -9.47
C TYR A 332 -14.43 5.59 -9.10
N LEU A 333 -15.25 6.14 -9.99
CA LEU A 333 -15.88 7.44 -9.78
C LEU A 333 -17.01 7.37 -8.74
N ILE A 334 -17.71 6.23 -8.60
CA ILE A 334 -18.61 5.99 -7.45
C ILE A 334 -17.83 6.12 -6.13
N GLY A 335 -16.62 5.55 -6.07
CA GLY A 335 -15.75 5.65 -4.91
C GLY A 335 -15.36 7.07 -4.56
N LEU A 336 -14.94 7.85 -5.57
CA LEU A 336 -14.57 9.27 -5.38
C LEU A 336 -15.77 10.14 -4.99
N ASP A 337 -16.93 9.93 -5.62
CA ASP A 337 -18.15 10.68 -5.33
C ASP A 337 -18.58 10.48 -3.87
N ASN A 338 -18.65 9.21 -3.43
CA ASN A 338 -19.01 8.88 -2.04
C ASN A 338 -17.97 9.38 -1.03
N LEU A 339 -16.66 9.26 -1.34
CA LEU A 339 -15.60 9.71 -0.43
C LEU A 339 -15.67 11.23 -0.23
N MET A 340 -15.90 11.98 -1.30
CA MET A 340 -16.06 13.43 -1.25
C MET A 340 -17.30 13.81 -0.44
N GLU A 341 -18.45 13.19 -0.71
CA GLU A 341 -19.69 13.45 0.02
C GLU A 341 -19.55 13.17 1.53
N LEU A 342 -18.84 12.09 1.89
CA LEU A 342 -18.58 11.75 3.29
C LEU A 342 -17.68 12.75 4.02
N LEU A 343 -16.79 13.42 3.30
CA LEU A 343 -15.95 14.51 3.84
C LEU A 343 -16.69 15.84 3.94
N GLU A 344 -17.74 16.05 3.14
CA GLU A 344 -18.54 17.29 3.12
C GLU A 344 -19.76 17.25 4.05
N GLY A 345 -20.35 16.06 4.26
CA GLY A 345 -21.58 15.90 5.03
C GLY A 345 -21.43 16.17 6.54
N ASN A 346 -22.51 16.61 7.17
CA ASN A 346 -22.61 16.81 8.62
C ASN A 346 -23.06 15.52 9.34
N GLU A 347 -22.83 15.39 10.66
CA GLU A 347 -23.25 14.18 11.43
C GLU A 347 -24.76 14.05 11.52
N GLU A 348 -25.44 15.18 11.63
CA GLU A 348 -26.86 15.28 11.97
C GLU A 348 -27.79 14.78 10.85
N GLU A 349 -27.31 14.67 9.61
CA GLU A 349 -28.13 14.25 8.46
C GLU A 349 -28.34 12.72 8.38
N GLU A 350 -27.56 11.90 9.09
CA GLU A 350 -27.65 10.43 9.01
C GLU A 350 -28.31 9.75 10.20
N GLU A 351 -28.34 10.37 11.39
CA GLU A 351 -28.99 9.75 12.57
C GLU A 351 -30.52 9.59 12.39
N GLY A 352 -31.15 10.43 11.57
CA GLY A 352 -32.59 10.33 11.27
C GLY A 352 -33.00 9.17 10.34
N ASN A 353 -32.07 8.49 9.68
CA ASN A 353 -32.38 7.42 8.71
C ASN A 353 -32.09 5.99 9.24
N ASP A 354 -31.30 5.85 10.31
CA ASP A 354 -30.87 4.53 10.84
C ASP A 354 -31.73 4.00 12.01
N GLU A 355 -32.66 4.80 12.58
CA GLU A 355 -33.53 4.33 13.68
C GLU A 355 -34.45 3.17 13.30
N ASN A 356 -34.66 2.90 12.00
CA ASN A 356 -35.50 1.80 11.52
C ASN A 356 -34.78 0.46 11.32
N ASN A 357 -33.48 0.34 11.60
CA ASN A 357 -32.72 -0.91 11.39
C ASN A 357 -31.92 -1.37 12.63
N ASN A 358 -32.50 -1.19 13.81
CA ASN A 358 -31.91 -1.68 15.06
C ASN A 358 -32.01 -3.20 15.21
N ASN A 359 -30.98 -3.91 14.77
CA ASN A 359 -30.56 -5.18 15.38
C ASN A 359 -29.23 -4.96 16.13
N ASN A 360 -29.26 -5.35 17.41
CA ASN A 360 -28.43 -4.93 18.55
C ASN A 360 -26.95 -5.42 18.57
N GLU A 361 -26.18 -5.37 17.47
CA GLU A 361 -24.79 -5.92 17.46
C GLU A 361 -23.63 -4.97 17.13
N GLU A 362 -23.84 -3.70 16.77
CA GLU A 362 -22.72 -2.82 16.32
C GLU A 362 -22.33 -1.68 17.28
N ARG A 363 -22.23 -1.95 18.59
CA ARG A 363 -21.36 -1.14 19.49
C ARG A 363 -19.94 -1.71 19.49
N ILE A 364 -19.27 -1.66 18.34
CA ILE A 364 -17.83 -1.95 18.29
C ILE A 364 -17.07 -0.70 18.72
N ASN A 365 -16.43 -0.82 19.88
CA ASN A 365 -15.45 0.09 20.46
C ASN A 365 -14.42 0.57 19.42
N LEU A 366 -14.62 1.77 18.87
CA LEU A 366 -13.50 2.59 18.44
C LEU A 366 -12.82 3.14 19.71
N LYS A 367 -12.04 2.29 20.40
CA LYS A 367 -11.07 2.77 21.39
C LYS A 367 -9.94 3.45 20.63
N PHE A 368 -10.17 4.69 20.23
CA PHE A 368 -9.10 5.64 20.03
C PHE A 368 -8.61 6.01 21.43
N ASN A 369 -7.35 5.71 21.74
CA ASN A 369 -6.79 5.92 23.08
C ASN A 369 -6.96 7.38 23.51
N GLU A 370 -7.95 7.64 24.36
CA GLU A 370 -7.96 8.75 25.31
C GLU A 370 -6.95 8.42 26.42
N GLU A 371 -5.66 8.57 26.13
CA GLU A 371 -4.64 8.76 27.15
C GLU A 371 -4.20 10.22 27.15
N LYS A 372 -5.11 11.08 27.63
CA LYS A 372 -4.76 12.39 28.18
C LYS A 372 -5.56 12.56 29.46
N GLU A 373 -4.95 12.18 30.59
CA GLU A 373 -5.11 12.74 31.94
C GLU A 373 -4.70 11.74 33.03
N ILE A 374 -3.41 11.40 33.14
CA ILE A 374 -2.80 11.02 34.43
C ILE A 374 -1.36 11.54 34.48
N ILE A 375 -1.18 12.86 34.43
CA ILE A 375 0.00 13.52 35.03
C ILE A 375 -0.50 14.80 35.70
N ASN A 376 -1.16 14.63 36.82
CA ASN A 376 -1.22 15.60 37.92
C ASN A 376 -1.81 14.87 39.13
N GLY A 377 -0.92 14.24 39.91
CA GLY A 377 -1.34 13.50 41.09
C GLY A 377 -0.26 12.60 41.67
N LYS A 378 0.90 13.17 42.01
CA LYS A 378 1.64 12.96 43.28
C LYS A 378 3.00 13.66 43.25
#